data_AF-A0A352WTB3-F1
#
_entry.id   AF-A0A352WTB3-F1
#
_cell.length_a   1.000
_cell.length_b   1.000
_cell.length_c   1.000
_cell.angle_alpha   90.00
_cell.angle_beta   90.00
_cell.angle_gamma   90.00
#
_symmetry.space_group_name_H-M   'P 1'
#
loop_
_entity.id
_entity.type
_entity.pdbx_description
1 polymer ?
#
loop_
_entity_poly.entity_id
_entity_poly.type
_entity_poly.pdbx_seq_one_letter_code
_entity_poly.pdbx_strand_id
1 'polypeptide(L)'
;MSSLKIGFSRVLITPPMGVSMAGYFVERSADGVLDDLEANVVTALDGEKKAVVISVDFLHMNTPLNQRYVDKICRDHGLDPASVLIHCTHT
;
A
#
# COMPACT_ATOMS: atom_id res chain seq x y z
N MET A 1 -6.30 17.13 -26.98
CA MET A 1 -6.74 16.86 -25.59
C MET A 1 -5.88 15.72 -25.07
N SER A 2 -5.07 15.92 -24.02
CA SER A 2 -4.43 14.79 -23.35
C SER A 2 -5.51 14.04 -22.57
N SER A 3 -5.64 12.74 -22.80
CA SER A 3 -6.52 11.89 -22.01
C SER A 3 -5.78 11.46 -20.75
N LEU A 4 -6.41 11.64 -19.58
CA LEU A 4 -5.96 11.03 -18.34
C LEU A 4 -5.84 9.50 -18.53
N LYS A 5 -4.66 8.94 -18.23
CA LYS A 5 -4.45 7.48 -18.25
C LYS A 5 -4.40 6.97 -16.82
N ILE A 6 -5.13 5.89 -16.55
CA ILE A 6 -5.20 5.27 -15.22
C ILE A 6 -4.71 3.83 -15.32
N GLY A 7 -3.87 3.41 -14.38
CA GLY A 7 -3.40 2.03 -14.22
C GLY A 7 -3.84 1.47 -12.88
N PHE A 8 -4.15 0.17 -12.85
CA PHE A 8 -4.59 -0.55 -11.65
C PHE A 8 -3.72 -1.79 -11.44
N SER A 9 -3.41 -2.09 -10.19
CA SER A 9 -2.77 -3.35 -9.81
C SER A 9 -3.20 -3.76 -8.43
N ARG A 10 -3.14 -5.07 -8.16
CA ARG A 10 -3.48 -5.68 -6.87
C ARG A 10 -2.54 -6.83 -6.61
N VAL A 11 -2.04 -6.93 -5.39
CA VAL A 11 -1.18 -8.03 -4.95
C VAL A 11 -1.60 -8.52 -3.58
N LEU A 12 -1.54 -9.83 -3.37
CA LEU A 12 -1.78 -10.44 -2.06
C LEU A 12 -0.61 -10.14 -1.13
N ILE A 13 -0.92 -9.78 0.10
CA ILE A 13 0.03 -9.50 1.18
C ILE A 13 -0.34 -10.22 2.49
N THR A 14 -1.25 -11.20 2.43
CA THR A 14 -1.64 -12.05 3.55
C THR A 14 -0.41 -12.67 4.21
N PRO A 15 -0.14 -12.40 5.51
CA PRO A 15 0.99 -12.98 6.22
C PRO A 15 0.86 -14.50 6.39
N PRO A 16 1.97 -15.21 6.71
CA PRO A 16 1.90 -16.62 7.08
C PRO A 16 1.02 -16.88 8.31
N MET A 17 0.48 -18.10 8.41
CA MET A 17 -0.28 -18.55 9.58
C MET A 17 0.55 -18.51 10.87
N GLY A 18 -0.12 -18.31 12.00
CA GLY A 18 0.49 -18.30 13.33
C GLY A 18 1.18 -17.00 13.74
N VAL A 19 1.22 -15.98 12.88
CA VAL A 19 1.75 -14.65 13.26
C VAL A 19 0.76 -13.91 14.18
N SER A 20 1.29 -13.04 15.04
CA SER A 20 0.47 -12.19 15.92
C SER A 20 -0.31 -11.15 15.09
N MET A 21 -1.60 -11.02 15.38
CA MET A 21 -2.51 -10.05 14.78
C MET A 21 -2.58 -8.77 15.62
N ALA A 22 -2.30 -7.63 14.99
CA ALA A 22 -2.34 -6.33 15.64
C ALA A 22 -3.79 -5.88 16.00
N GLY A 23 -3.92 -4.80 16.78
CA GLY A 23 -5.16 -4.02 16.93
C GLY A 23 -5.87 -4.12 18.29
N TYR A 24 -5.93 -5.31 18.89
CA TYR A 24 -6.79 -5.54 20.07
C TYR A 24 -6.07 -5.52 21.42
N PHE A 25 -4.77 -5.18 21.44
CA PHE A 25 -3.94 -5.12 22.66
C PHE A 25 -3.94 -6.42 23.49
N VAL A 26 -4.29 -7.53 22.86
CA VAL A 26 -4.21 -8.89 23.39
C VAL A 26 -3.59 -9.77 22.31
N GLU A 27 -2.82 -10.76 22.73
CA GLU A 27 -2.19 -11.69 21.79
C GLU A 27 -3.27 -12.52 21.08
N ARG A 28 -3.24 -12.50 19.76
CA ARG A 28 -4.08 -13.33 18.89
C ARG A 28 -3.21 -13.78 17.74
N SER A 29 -3.06 -15.08 17.54
CA SER A 29 -2.30 -15.61 16.41
C SER A 29 -3.27 -15.96 15.27
N ALA A 30 -2.87 -15.70 14.03
CA ALA A 30 -3.67 -16.05 12.87
C ALA A 30 -3.89 -17.58 12.80
N ASP A 31 -5.13 -18.03 12.80
CA ASP A 31 -5.56 -19.45 12.78
C ASP A 31 -6.40 -19.82 11.55
N GLY A 32 -6.87 -18.83 10.78
CA GLY A 32 -7.39 -18.98 9.43
C GLY A 32 -7.27 -17.69 8.62
N VAL A 33 -7.71 -17.77 7.37
CA VAL A 33 -7.88 -16.62 6.47
C VAL A 33 -9.34 -16.59 6.05
N LEU A 34 -10.06 -15.52 6.42
CA LEU A 34 -11.43 -15.31 5.96
C LEU A 34 -11.42 -14.69 4.56
N ASP A 35 -10.68 -13.59 4.41
CA ASP A 35 -10.41 -12.88 3.17
C ASP A 35 -8.91 -12.59 3.10
N ASP A 36 -8.36 -12.54 1.89
CA ASP A 36 -6.97 -12.14 1.69
C ASP A 36 -6.75 -10.66 2.03
N LEU A 37 -5.56 -10.34 2.55
CA LEU A 37 -5.11 -8.96 2.68
C LEU A 37 -4.40 -8.55 1.39
N GLU A 38 -4.68 -7.36 0.90
CA GLU A 38 -4.17 -6.87 -0.38
C GLU A 38 -3.41 -5.54 -0.25
N ALA A 39 -2.48 -5.31 -1.19
CA ALA A 39 -2.05 -3.98 -1.55
C ALA A 39 -2.65 -3.63 -2.91
N ASN A 40 -3.50 -2.60 -2.92
CA ASN A 40 -4.24 -2.10 -4.06
C ASN A 40 -3.64 -0.79 -4.56
N VAL A 41 -3.27 -0.74 -5.85
CA VAL A 41 -2.58 0.39 -6.45
C VAL A 41 -3.42 1.02 -7.56
N VAL A 42 -3.55 2.35 -7.50
CA VAL A 42 -4.06 3.17 -8.61
C VAL A 42 -2.97 4.16 -9.00
N THR A 43 -2.69 4.24 -10.29
CA THR A 43 -1.75 5.21 -10.87
C THR A 43 -2.49 6.11 -11.84
N ALA A 44 -2.08 7.37 -11.91
CA ALA A 44 -2.62 8.34 -12.85
C ALA A 44 -1.48 9.03 -13.61
N LEU A 45 -1.68 9.24 -14.91
CA LEU A 45 -0.79 9.99 -15.79
C LEU A 45 -1.59 11.04 -16.56
N ASP A 46 -1.24 12.31 -16.36
CA ASP A 46 -1.76 13.46 -17.11
C ASP A 46 -0.59 14.28 -17.68
N GLY A 47 -0.36 14.13 -18.99
CA GLY A 47 0.85 14.66 -19.63
C GLY A 47 2.10 14.03 -19.02
N GLU A 48 2.91 14.85 -18.33
CA GLU A 48 4.11 14.41 -17.61
C GLU A 48 3.86 14.19 -16.11
N LYS A 49 2.71 14.64 -15.58
CA LYS A 49 2.39 14.51 -14.15
C LYS A 49 1.95 13.08 -13.86
N LYS A 50 2.57 12.48 -12.85
CA LYS A 50 2.26 11.15 -12.35
C LYS A 50 1.72 11.26 -10.93
N ALA A 51 0.82 10.36 -10.56
CA ALA A 51 0.38 10.16 -9.18
C ALA A 51 0.19 8.66 -8.92
N VAL A 52 0.48 8.23 -7.69
CA VAL A 52 0.38 6.84 -7.23
C VAL A 52 -0.32 6.83 -5.88
N VAL A 53 -1.38 6.04 -5.77
CA VAL A 53 -2.09 5.77 -4.51
C VAL A 53 -2.04 4.28 -4.25
N ILE A 54 -1.58 3.91 -3.06
CA ILE A 54 -1.51 2.53 -2.58
C ILE A 54 -2.36 2.42 -1.31
N SER A 55 -3.39 1.58 -1.35
CA SER A 55 -4.17 1.18 -0.18
C SER A 55 -3.67 -0.19 0.27
N VAL A 56 -3.32 -0.32 1.54
CA VAL A 56 -2.73 -1.53 2.12
C VAL A 56 -3.65 -2.03 3.23
N ASP A 57 -4.03 -3.31 3.19
CA ASP A 57 -4.88 -3.92 4.21
C ASP A 57 -4.13 -4.24 5.50
N PHE A 58 -3.60 -3.20 6.14
CA PHE A 58 -2.95 -3.24 7.44
C PHE A 58 -3.67 -2.37 8.45
N LEU A 59 -3.45 -2.65 9.74
CA LEU A 59 -3.85 -1.78 10.84
C LEU A 59 -3.16 -0.41 10.74
N HIS A 60 -1.85 -0.42 10.57
CA HIS A 60 -1.03 0.77 10.66
C HIS A 60 0.33 0.56 9.98
N MET A 61 0.90 1.66 9.48
CA MET A 61 2.29 1.74 9.04
C MET A 61 2.93 2.97 9.67
N ASN A 62 4.05 2.78 10.37
CA ASN A 62 4.74 3.89 11.00
C ASN A 62 5.46 4.76 9.97
N THR A 63 5.73 6.01 10.32
CA THR A 63 6.34 7.00 9.41
C THR A 63 7.67 6.54 8.82
N PRO A 64 8.62 5.95 9.57
CA PRO A 64 9.88 5.50 8.99
C PRO A 64 9.72 4.39 7.94
N LEU A 65 8.83 3.42 8.20
CA LEU A 65 8.55 2.34 7.25
C LEU A 65 7.86 2.88 6.00
N ASN A 66 6.88 3.77 6.18
CA ASN A 66 6.18 4.43 5.09
C ASN A 66 7.16 5.22 4.20
N GLN A 67 8.02 6.03 4.80
CA GLN A 67 9.02 6.82 4.08
C GLN A 67 9.99 5.94 3.30
N ARG A 68 10.44 4.83 3.88
CA ARG A 68 11.31 3.86 3.19
C ARG A 68 10.67 3.31 1.91
N TYR A 69 9.37 3.05 1.91
CA TYR A 69 8.67 2.59 0.71
C TYR A 69 8.49 3.71 -0.32
N VAL A 70 8.11 4.91 0.12
CA VAL A 70 8.00 6.09 -0.77
C VAL A 70 9.35 6.36 -1.44
N ASP A 71 10.45 6.41 -0.69
CA ASP A 71 11.79 6.66 -1.22
C ASP A 71 12.20 5.62 -2.26
N LYS A 72 11.90 4.34 -1.98
CA LYS A 72 12.19 3.25 -2.92
C LYS A 72 11.38 3.40 -4.22
N ILE A 73 10.09 3.67 -4.12
CA ILE A 73 9.19 3.86 -5.28
C ILE A 73 9.67 5.06 -6.12
N CYS A 74 9.96 6.19 -5.47
CA CYS A 74 10.45 7.40 -6.12
C CYS A 74 11.77 7.17 -6.84
N ARG A 75 12.73 6.50 -6.19
CA ARG A 75 14.04 6.17 -6.78
C ARG A 75 13.91 5.22 -7.97
N ASP A 76 13.08 4.18 -7.86
CA ASP A 76 12.96 3.14 -8.89
C ASP A 76 12.16 3.62 -10.12
N HIS A 77 11.30 4.63 -9.97
CA HIS A 77 10.40 5.11 -11.04
C HIS A 77 10.54 6.58 -11.44
N GLY A 78 11.48 7.31 -10.81
CA GLY A 78 11.70 8.73 -11.07
C GLY A 78 10.47 9.59 -10.73
N LEU A 79 9.88 9.38 -9.56
CA LEU A 79 8.69 10.09 -9.10
C LEU A 79 9.03 11.14 -8.03
N ASP A 80 8.26 12.23 -8.01
CA ASP A 80 8.26 13.17 -6.88
C ASP A 80 7.63 12.49 -5.65
N PRO A 81 8.24 12.53 -4.45
CA PRO A 81 7.62 12.01 -3.23
C PRO A 81 6.19 12.52 -2.96
N ALA A 82 5.89 13.78 -3.33
CA ALA A 82 4.55 14.35 -3.20
C ALA A 82 3.51 13.70 -4.13
N SER A 83 3.95 12.90 -5.10
CA SER A 83 3.08 12.16 -6.00
C SER A 83 2.71 10.75 -5.51
N VAL A 84 3.27 10.30 -4.38
CA VAL A 84 3.08 8.93 -3.86
C VAL A 84 2.37 8.99 -2.52
N LEU A 85 1.19 8.37 -2.45
CA LEU A 85 0.45 8.14 -1.21
C LEU A 85 0.37 6.65 -0.91
N ILE A 86 0.78 6.25 0.29
CA ILE A 86 0.54 4.91 0.84
C ILE A 86 -0.29 5.08 2.11
N HIS A 87 -1.40 4.36 2.21
CA HIS A 87 -2.25 4.39 3.40
C HIS A 87 -2.68 2.98 3.82
N CYS A 88 -3.09 2.85 5.07
CA CYS A 88 -3.59 1.62 5.67
C CYS A 88 -5.11 1.71 5.86
N THR A 89 -5.82 0.59 5.70
CA THR A 89 -7.28 0.53 5.88
C THR A 89 -7.72 0.48 7.35
N HIS A 90 -6.80 0.20 8.27
CA HIS A 90 -7.04 0.08 9.71
C HIS A 90 -7.85 -1.17 10.11
N THR A 91 -7.67 -2.28 9.37
CA THR A 91 -8.22 -3.59 9.70
C THR A 91 -7.47 -4.33 10.81
#